data_AF-A0A936QBZ7-F1
#
_entry.id   AF-A0A936QBZ7-F1
#
_cell.length_a   1.000
_cell.length_b   1.000
_cell.length_c   1.000
_cell.angle_alpha   90.00
_cell.angle_beta   90.00
_cell.angle_gamma   90.00
#
_symmetry.space_group_name_H-M   'P 1'
#
loop_
_entity.id
_entity.type
_entity.pdbx_description
1 polymer ?
#
loop_
_entity_poly.entity_id
_entity_poly.type
_entity_poly.pdbx_seq_one_letter_code
_entity_poly.pdbx_strand_id
1 'polypeptide(L)'
;MKVVEEGYSETPVATIKANDQCAFGRWLKNDFPHAAKQGADYRRIDELHRKFHQCAGSIAELACAGKPDQARAELGSNGCYHRASTELVGALAAWKRQLS
;
A
#
# COMPACT_ATOMS: atom_id res chain seq x y z
N MET A 1 -13.85 3.63 2.84
CA MET A 1 -13.00 3.60 1.63
C MET A 1 -13.97 3.58 0.46
N LYS A 2 -13.97 4.60 -0.40
CA LYS A 2 -15.04 4.85 -1.40
C LYS A 2 -15.47 3.59 -2.17
N VAL A 3 -14.51 2.80 -2.66
CA VAL A 3 -14.78 1.54 -3.39
C VAL A 3 -15.64 0.53 -2.61
N VAL A 4 -15.51 0.47 -1.28
CA VAL A 4 -16.25 -0.49 -0.44
C VAL A 4 -17.70 -0.04 -0.21
N GLU A 5 -17.95 1.26 -0.28
CA GLU A 5 -19.30 1.84 -0.17
C GLU A 5 -20.04 1.76 -1.51
N GLU A 6 -19.32 2.01 -2.61
CA GLU A 6 -19.91 2.07 -3.96
C GLU A 6 -19.93 0.72 -4.69
N GLY A 7 -19.10 -0.25 -4.27
CA GLY A 7 -18.96 -1.54 -4.97
C GLY A 7 -18.32 -1.41 -6.36
N TYR A 8 -17.71 -0.27 -6.66
CA TYR A 8 -17.04 0.01 -7.93
C TYR A 8 -15.81 0.87 -7.71
N SER A 9 -14.80 0.71 -8.58
CA SER A 9 -13.59 1.54 -8.57
C SER A 9 -13.35 2.17 -9.93
N GLU A 10 -13.18 3.50 -9.95
CA GLU A 10 -12.73 4.24 -11.14
C GLU A 10 -11.30 3.86 -11.55
N THR A 11 -10.48 3.44 -10.59
CA THR A 11 -9.13 2.95 -10.84
C THR A 11 -9.17 1.43 -10.98
N PRO A 12 -8.61 0.84 -12.06
CA PRO A 12 -8.58 -0.61 -12.19
C PRO A 12 -7.93 -1.29 -10.98
N VAL A 13 -8.52 -2.38 -10.49
CA VAL A 13 -7.99 -3.12 -9.33
C VAL A 13 -6.52 -3.53 -9.51
N ALA A 14 -6.13 -3.92 -10.73
CA ALA A 14 -4.74 -4.22 -11.05
C ALA A 14 -3.80 -3.01 -10.84
N THR A 15 -4.26 -1.81 -11.19
CA THR A 15 -3.53 -0.55 -10.94
C THR A 15 -3.43 -0.25 -9.45
N ILE A 16 -4.46 -0.55 -8.66
CA ILE A 16 -4.41 -0.40 -7.19
C ILE A 16 -3.40 -1.38 -6.57
N LYS A 17 -3.34 -2.62 -7.07
CA LYS A 17 -2.38 -3.64 -6.62
C LYS A 17 -0.93 -3.32 -6.98
N ALA A 18 -0.72 -2.56 -8.06
CA ALA A 18 0.60 -2.16 -8.50
C ALA A 18 1.17 -1.05 -7.60
N ASN A 19 2.33 -1.33 -7.00
CA ASN A 19 3.00 -0.42 -6.07
C ASN A 19 3.85 0.65 -6.75
N ASP A 20 3.82 0.74 -8.08
CA ASP A 20 4.54 1.74 -8.87
C ASP A 20 3.61 2.68 -9.66
N GLN A 21 2.29 2.61 -9.42
CA GLN A 21 1.27 3.46 -10.05
C GLN A 21 0.80 4.61 -9.16
N CYS A 22 1.22 4.64 -7.89
CA CYS A 22 1.01 5.79 -7.01
C CYS A 22 2.20 6.76 -7.09
N ALA A 23 2.01 8.01 -6.67
CA ALA A 23 3.07 9.03 -6.73
C ALA A 23 4.31 8.62 -5.91
N PHE A 24 4.10 8.08 -4.71
CA PHE A 24 5.19 7.61 -3.84
C PHE A 24 5.95 6.44 -4.48
N GLY A 25 5.25 5.45 -5.03
CA GLY A 25 5.84 4.30 -5.72
C GLY A 25 6.65 4.68 -6.95
N ARG A 26 6.12 5.59 -7.78
CA ARG A 26 6.85 6.13 -8.93
C ARG A 26 8.14 6.81 -8.50
N TRP A 27 8.06 7.67 -7.49
CA TRP A 27 9.24 8.35 -6.95
C TRP A 27 10.25 7.35 -6.38
N LEU A 28 9.80 6.37 -5.58
CA LEU A 28 10.66 5.37 -4.95
C LEU A 28 11.40 4.50 -5.99
N LYS A 29 10.74 4.22 -7.12
CA LYS A 29 11.30 3.39 -8.19
C LYS A 29 12.16 4.18 -9.17
N ASN A 30 11.75 5.38 -9.55
CA ASN A 30 12.37 6.13 -10.66
C ASN A 30 13.31 7.23 -10.19
N ASP A 31 12.88 8.02 -9.20
CA ASP A 31 13.58 9.25 -8.80
C ASP A 31 14.48 9.06 -7.57
N PHE A 32 14.25 8.00 -6.79
CA PHE A 32 15.06 7.72 -5.62
C PHE A 32 16.51 7.37 -5.99
N PRO A 33 17.54 7.92 -5.29
CA PRO A 33 18.95 7.71 -5.62
C PRO A 33 19.30 6.22 -5.71
N HIS A 34 19.88 5.80 -6.85
CA HIS A 34 20.15 4.38 -7.12
C HIS A 34 21.07 3.74 -6.07
N ALA A 35 22.10 4.46 -5.61
CA ALA A 35 23.02 3.98 -4.58
C ALA A 35 22.30 3.67 -3.26
N ALA A 36 21.26 4.42 -2.91
CA ALA A 36 20.51 4.22 -1.68
C ALA A 36 19.51 3.05 -1.76
N LYS A 37 19.19 2.54 -2.96
CA LYS A 37 18.28 1.39 -3.16
C LYS A 37 18.85 0.07 -2.62
N GLN A 38 20.16 0.00 -2.40
CA GLN A 38 20.82 -1.16 -1.80
C GLN A 38 20.74 -1.16 -0.26
N GLY A 39 20.22 -0.08 0.35
CA GLY A 39 20.03 0.03 1.79
C GLY A 39 18.94 -0.90 2.32
N ALA A 40 19.10 -1.35 3.57
CA ALA A 40 18.10 -2.20 4.24
C ALA A 40 16.76 -1.46 4.43
N ASP A 41 16.80 -0.17 4.78
CA ASP A 41 15.58 0.64 4.97
C ASP A 41 14.79 0.80 3.68
N TYR A 42 15.47 1.07 2.56
CA TYR A 42 14.82 1.14 1.24
C TYR A 42 14.11 -0.17 0.90
N ARG A 43 14.79 -1.32 1.01
CA ARG A 43 14.18 -2.62 0.71
C ARG A 43 12.97 -2.90 1.59
N ARG A 44 13.07 -2.56 2.89
CA ARG A 44 11.97 -2.74 3.84
C ARG A 44 10.77 -1.86 3.48
N ILE A 45 11.01 -0.60 3.10
CA ILE A 45 9.95 0.33 2.70
C ILE A 45 9.29 -0.09 1.40
N ASP A 46 10.07 -0.51 0.38
CA ASP A 46 9.53 -0.99 -0.89
C ASP A 46 8.65 -2.24 -0.69
N GLU A 47 9.10 -3.18 0.15
CA GLU A 47 8.30 -4.36 0.50
C GLU A 47 6.99 -4.01 1.21
N LEU A 48 7.06 -3.13 2.22
CA LEU A 48 5.89 -2.69 2.96
C LEU A 48 4.90 -1.95 2.08
N HIS A 49 5.41 -1.11 1.19
CA HIS A 49 4.61 -0.37 0.22
C HIS A 49 3.92 -1.30 -0.78
N ARG A 50 4.63 -2.31 -1.27
CA ARG A 50 4.04 -3.38 -2.10
C ARG A 50 2.92 -4.13 -1.37
N LYS A 51 3.15 -4.52 -0.11
CA LYS A 51 2.14 -5.21 0.70
C LYS A 51 0.91 -4.33 0.95
N PHE A 52 1.11 -3.04 1.21
CA PHE A 52 0.02 -2.07 1.36
C PHE A 52 -0.88 -2.03 0.12
N HIS A 53 -0.28 -1.90 -1.07
CA HIS A 53 -1.01 -1.87 -2.33
C HIS A 53 -1.72 -3.20 -2.65
N GLN A 54 -1.07 -4.33 -2.38
CA GLN A 54 -1.70 -5.65 -2.50
C GLN A 54 -2.94 -5.76 -1.62
N CYS A 55 -2.86 -5.34 -0.36
CA CYS A 55 -4.00 -5.33 0.56
C CYS A 55 -5.12 -4.40 0.09
N ALA A 56 -4.80 -3.17 -0.32
CA ALA A 56 -5.78 -2.22 -0.85
C ALA A 56 -6.50 -2.76 -2.09
N GLY A 57 -5.74 -3.39 -2.99
CA GLY A 57 -6.28 -3.98 -4.20
C GLY A 57 -7.16 -5.20 -3.93
N SER A 58 -6.80 -6.06 -2.97
CA SER A 58 -7.67 -7.18 -2.56
C SER A 58 -8.99 -6.71 -1.94
N ILE A 59 -8.96 -5.63 -1.16
CA ILE A 59 -10.19 -5.01 -0.62
C ILE A 59 -11.07 -4.46 -1.75
N ALA A 60 -10.46 -3.76 -2.72
CA ALA A 60 -11.17 -3.27 -3.89
C ALA A 60 -11.77 -4.40 -4.73
N GLU A 61 -11.04 -5.52 -4.89
CA GLU A 61 -11.52 -6.72 -5.59
C GLU A 61 -12.76 -7.33 -4.91
N LEU A 62 -12.73 -7.48 -3.58
CA LEU A 62 -13.89 -7.95 -2.80
C LEU A 62 -15.09 -7.03 -2.97
N ALA A 63 -14.88 -5.73 -2.91
CA ALA A 63 -15.95 -4.74 -3.08
C ALA A 63 -16.57 -4.80 -4.49
N CYS A 64 -15.74 -4.79 -5.53
CA CYS A 64 -16.18 -4.91 -6.93
C CYS A 64 -16.83 -6.27 -7.24
N ALA A 65 -16.53 -7.31 -6.46
CA ALA A 65 -17.18 -8.62 -6.56
C ALA A 65 -18.52 -8.70 -5.79
N GLY A 66 -19.04 -7.58 -5.28
CA GLY A 66 -20.29 -7.55 -4.53
C GLY A 66 -20.18 -8.14 -3.11
N LYS A 67 -18.98 -8.13 -2.51
CA LYS A 67 -18.71 -8.67 -1.17
C LYS A 67 -18.30 -7.58 -0.17
N PRO A 68 -19.15 -6.57 0.09
CA PRO A 68 -18.80 -5.40 0.89
C PRO A 68 -18.50 -5.73 2.36
N ASP A 69 -19.11 -6.75 2.93
CA ASP A 69 -18.88 -7.15 4.33
C ASP A 69 -17.48 -7.76 4.51
N GLN A 70 -17.04 -8.58 3.55
CA GLN A 70 -15.68 -9.12 3.52
C GLN A 70 -14.65 -7.99 3.32
N ALA A 71 -14.94 -7.05 2.41
CA ALA A 71 -14.09 -5.89 2.20
C ALA A 71 -13.99 -5.01 3.46
N ARG A 72 -15.09 -4.81 4.20
CA ARG A 72 -15.09 -4.09 5.49
C ARG A 72 -14.30 -4.81 6.57
N ALA A 73 -14.42 -6.14 6.65
CA ALA A 73 -13.64 -6.94 7.60
C ALA A 73 -12.13 -6.76 7.36
N GLU A 74 -11.69 -6.79 6.09
CA GLU A 74 -10.29 -6.56 5.71
C GLU A 74 -9.80 -5.12 5.90
N LEU A 75 -10.72 -4.13 5.95
CA LEU A 75 -10.41 -2.75 6.32
C LEU A 75 -10.29 -2.53 7.84
N GLY A 76 -10.78 -3.47 8.65
CA GLY A 76 -10.76 -3.37 10.10
C GLY A 76 -9.35 -3.23 10.68
N SER A 77 -9.26 -2.90 11.98
CA SER A 77 -7.99 -2.76 12.70
C SER A 77 -7.12 -4.02 12.67
N ASN A 78 -7.74 -5.20 12.54
CA ASN A 78 -7.06 -6.48 12.39
C ASN A 78 -6.87 -6.90 10.92
N GLY A 79 -7.17 -6.02 9.97
CA GLY A 79 -7.04 -6.27 8.55
C GLY A 79 -5.61 -6.15 8.04
N CYS A 80 -5.30 -6.79 6.91
CA CYS A 80 -3.95 -6.75 6.34
C CYS A 80 -3.54 -5.33 5.92
N TYR A 81 -4.50 -4.54 5.43
CA TYR A 81 -4.30 -3.15 5.03
C TYR A 81 -3.86 -2.28 6.20
N HIS A 82 -4.56 -2.37 7.34
CA HIS A 82 -4.23 -1.58 8.53
C HIS A 82 -2.83 -1.92 9.05
N ARG A 83 -2.49 -3.21 9.17
CA ARG A 83 -1.14 -3.64 9.57
C ARG A 83 -0.06 -3.12 8.63
N ALA A 84 -0.22 -3.32 7.32
CA ALA A 84 0.76 -2.88 6.33
C ALA A 84 0.94 -1.35 6.35
N SER A 85 -0.15 -0.59 6.50
CA SER A 85 -0.12 0.86 6.63
C SER A 85 0.66 1.31 7.87
N THR A 86 0.36 0.73 9.04
CA THR A 86 1.02 1.07 10.30
C THR A 86 2.51 0.72 10.27
N GLU A 87 2.86 -0.46 9.75
CA GLU A 87 4.26 -0.87 9.59
C GLU A 87 5.02 0.07 8.63
N LEU A 88 4.41 0.44 7.50
CA LEU A 88 5.02 1.35 6.51
C LEU A 88 5.31 2.72 7.10
N VAL A 89 4.32 3.34 7.77
CA VAL A 89 4.49 4.63 8.43
C VAL A 89 5.57 4.56 9.51
N GLY A 90 5.58 3.48 10.30
CA GLY A 90 6.61 3.25 11.32
C GLY A 90 8.03 3.15 10.73
N ALA A 91 8.19 2.40 9.64
CA ALA A 91 9.47 2.25 8.95
C ALA A 91 9.97 3.58 8.37
N LEU A 92 9.09 4.34 7.70
CA LEU A 92 9.42 5.68 7.18
C LEU A 92 9.84 6.64 8.29
N ALA A 93 9.13 6.64 9.42
CA ALA A 93 9.46 7.49 10.56
C ALA A 93 10.79 7.09 11.21
N ALA A 94 11.06 5.79 11.31
CA ALA A 94 12.32 5.27 11.84
C ALA A 94 13.50 5.68 10.95
N TRP A 95 13.37 5.50 9.65
CA TRP A 95 14.42 5.88 8.71
C TRP A 95 14.68 7.38 8.71
N LYS A 96 13.62 8.20 8.73
CA LYS A 96 13.75 9.66 8.85
C LYS A 96 14.57 10.07 10.08
N ARG A 97 14.37 9.43 11.23
CA ARG A 97 15.12 9.73 12.47
C ARG A 97 16.60 9.35 12.41
N GLN A 98 16.98 8.40 11.56
CA GLN A 98 18.38 8.01 11.37
C GLN A 98 19.14 8.99 10.46
N LEU A 99 18.41 9.74 9.63
CA LEU A 99 18.96 10.71 8.68
C LEU A 99 19.03 12.14 9.24
N SER A 100 18.40 12.38 10.39
CA SER A 100 18.41 13.65 11.13
C SER A 100 19.51 13.66 12.20
#